data_AF-A0A6B9PHA0-F1
#
_entry.id   AF-A0A6B9PHA0-F1
#
_cell.length_a   1.000
_cell.length_b   1.000
_cell.length_c   1.000
_cell.angle_alpha   90.00
_cell.angle_beta   90.00
_cell.angle_gamma   90.00
#
_symmetry.space_group_name_H-M   'P 1'
#
loop_
_entity.id
_entity.type
_entity.pdbx_description
1 polymer ?
#
loop_
_entity_poly.entity_id
_entity_poly.type
_entity_poly.pdbx_seq_one_letter_code
_entity_poly.pdbx_strand_id
1 'polypeptide(L)'
;MDSLNLIGAASVVAAGLSIGLAAIGPGVGQGTAAGYALEGIARQPEAEGKIRGALLLSFAFMESLTIYGLVVALVVLFANPFTS
;
A
#
# COMPACT_ATOMS: atom_id res chain seq x y z
N MET A 1 2.06 -28.51 -20.50
CA MET A 1 2.54 -27.53 -19.52
C MET A 1 2.63 -28.25 -18.20
N ASP A 2 3.80 -28.29 -17.60
CA ASP A 2 3.97 -28.91 -16.28
C ASP A 2 3.19 -28.08 -15.26
N SER A 3 2.57 -28.74 -14.28
CA SER A 3 1.74 -28.10 -13.25
C SER A 3 2.48 -26.97 -12.52
N LEU A 4 3.78 -27.16 -12.27
CA LEU A 4 4.67 -26.15 -11.69
C LEU A 4 4.74 -24.85 -12.50
N ASN A 5 4.80 -24.93 -13.83
CA ASN A 5 4.87 -23.75 -14.69
C ASN A 5 3.55 -22.97 -14.69
N LEU A 6 2.41 -23.67 -14.59
CA LEU A 6 1.10 -23.03 -14.48
C LEU A 6 0.95 -22.31 -13.12
N ILE A 7 1.36 -22.97 -12.03
CA ILE A 7 1.36 -22.38 -10.68
C ILE A 7 2.27 -21.14 -10.63
N GLY A 8 3.47 -21.23 -11.21
CA GLY A 8 4.40 -20.10 -11.29
C GLY A 8 3.81 -18.89 -12.02
N ALA A 9 3.24 -19.11 -13.21
CA ALA A 9 2.61 -18.03 -13.98
C ALA A 9 1.43 -17.39 -13.22
N ALA A 10 0.55 -18.20 -12.62
CA ALA A 10 -0.57 -17.70 -11.83
C ALA A 10 -0.10 -16.89 -10.60
N SER A 11 0.98 -17.35 -9.95
CA SER A 11 1.56 -16.72 -8.77
C SER A 11 2.14 -15.34 -9.07
N VAL A 12 2.82 -15.18 -10.22
CA VAL A 12 3.34 -13.88 -10.66
C VAL A 12 2.21 -12.89 -10.94
N VAL A 13 1.15 -13.32 -11.62
CA VAL A 13 -0.02 -12.46 -11.88
C VAL A 13 -0.74 -12.08 -10.59
N ALA A 14 -0.96 -13.05 -9.70
CA ALA A 14 -1.61 -12.82 -8.41
C ALA A 14 -0.80 -11.85 -7.52
N ALA A 15 0.54 -11.98 -7.50
CA ALA A 15 1.40 -11.08 -6.75
C ALA A 15 1.32 -9.64 -7.27
N GLY A 16 1.36 -9.44 -8.60
CA GLY A 16 1.21 -8.13 -9.22
C GLY A 16 -0.15 -7.49 -8.93
N LEU A 17 -1.23 -8.27 -9.02
CA LEU A 17 -2.58 -7.79 -8.69
C LEU A 17 -2.75 -7.47 -7.21
N SER A 18 -2.20 -8.27 -6.31
CA SER A 18 -2.26 -8.06 -4.86
C SER A 18 -1.71 -6.68 -4.48
N ILE A 19 -0.46 -6.38 -4.86
CA ILE A 19 0.15 -5.09 -4.54
C ILE A 19 -0.46 -3.94 -5.34
N GLY A 20 -0.76 -4.17 -6.63
CA GLY A 20 -1.33 -3.15 -7.50
C GLY A 20 -2.68 -2.64 -6.99
N LEU A 21 -3.56 -3.54 -6.58
CA LEU A 21 -4.87 -3.18 -6.03
C LEU A 21 -4.77 -2.63 -4.60
N ALA A 22 -3.90 -3.20 -3.76
CA ALA A 22 -3.71 -2.73 -2.40
C ALA A 22 -3.19 -1.29 -2.33
N ALA A 23 -2.39 -0.85 -3.30
CA ALA A 23 -1.82 0.49 -3.33
C ALA A 23 -2.80 1.60 -3.77
N ILE A 24 -3.92 1.26 -4.44
CA ILE A 24 -4.86 2.26 -4.98
C ILE A 24 -5.52 3.07 -3.85
N GLY A 25 -6.05 2.38 -2.83
CA GLY A 25 -6.75 3.01 -1.72
C GLY A 25 -5.87 4.00 -0.95
N PRO A 26 -4.71 3.55 -0.43
CA PRO A 26 -3.73 4.41 0.23
C PRO A 26 -3.21 5.53 -0.68
N GLY A 27 -2.91 5.25 -1.95
CA GLY A 27 -2.44 6.29 -2.88
C GLY A 27 -3.43 7.44 -3.07
N VAL A 28 -4.72 7.13 -3.23
CA VAL A 28 -5.77 8.15 -3.33
C VAL A 28 -5.97 8.85 -1.99
N GLY A 29 -6.11 8.09 -0.90
CA GLY A 29 -6.37 8.64 0.44
C GLY A 29 -5.27 9.56 0.94
N GLN A 30 -4.01 9.19 0.72
CA GLN A 30 -2.85 10.00 1.10
C GLN A 30 -2.76 11.30 0.31
N GLY A 31 -3.00 11.24 -1.01
CA GLY A 31 -3.01 12.43 -1.86
C GLY A 31 -4.06 13.44 -1.40
N THR A 32 -5.28 12.97 -1.12
CA THR A 32 -6.37 13.81 -0.60
C THR A 32 -6.04 14.37 0.79
N ALA A 33 -5.58 13.54 1.72
CA ALA A 33 -5.24 13.98 3.07
C ALA A 33 -4.06 14.98 3.08
N ALA A 34 -3.04 14.78 2.21
CA ALA A 34 -1.96 15.75 2.01
C ALA A 34 -2.50 17.09 1.53
N GLY A 35 -3.42 17.10 0.55
CA GLY A 35 -4.05 18.32 0.05
C GLY A 35 -4.71 19.12 1.16
N TYR A 36 -5.57 18.48 1.95
CA TYR A 36 -6.23 19.14 3.08
C TYR A 36 -5.26 19.60 4.18
N ALA A 37 -4.19 18.85 4.42
CA ALA A 37 -3.16 19.27 5.36
C ALA A 37 -2.43 20.53 4.88
N LEU A 38 -2.08 20.62 3.58
CA LEU A 38 -1.45 21.79 3.00
C LEU A 38 -2.37 23.01 3.05
N GLU A 39 -3.66 22.86 2.73
CA GLU A 39 -4.65 23.94 2.87
C GLU A 39 -4.79 24.39 4.33
N GLY A 40 -4.83 23.44 5.27
CA GLY A 40 -4.88 23.73 6.71
C GLY A 40 -3.65 24.52 7.19
N ILE A 41 -2.45 24.12 6.75
CA ILE A 41 -1.19 24.81 7.06
C ILE A 41 -1.18 26.21 6.45
N ALA A 42 -1.63 26.37 5.21
CA ALA A 42 -1.69 27.67 4.54
C ALA A 42 -2.64 28.65 5.26
N ARG A 43 -3.74 28.14 5.82
CA ARG A 43 -4.71 28.95 6.60
C ARG A 43 -4.23 29.26 8.01
N GLN A 44 -3.46 28.35 8.62
CA GLN A 44 -2.98 28.51 9.99
C GLN A 44 -1.53 27.99 10.13
N PRO A 45 -0.52 28.80 9.77
CA PRO A 45 0.88 28.39 9.80
C PRO A 45 1.37 28.01 11.20
N GLU A 46 0.82 28.59 12.28
CA GLU A 46 1.24 28.26 13.64
C GLU A 46 0.84 26.83 14.05
N ALA A 47 -0.13 26.23 13.36
CA ALA A 47 -0.59 24.87 13.61
C ALA A 47 0.19 23.80 12.83
N GLU A 48 1.18 24.18 12.01
CA GLU A 48 1.87 23.29 11.07
C GLU A 48 2.37 22.00 11.72
N GLY A 49 3.06 22.10 12.86
CA GLY A 49 3.61 20.93 13.56
C GLY A 49 2.53 19.92 13.99
N LYS A 50 1.36 20.41 14.45
CA LYS A 50 0.24 19.55 14.84
C LYS A 50 -0.41 18.88 13.62
N ILE A 51 -0.60 19.64 12.54
CA ILE A 51 -1.19 19.14 11.29
C ILE A 51 -0.28 18.05 10.68
N ARG A 52 1.02 18.31 10.58
CA ARG A 52 2.00 17.32 10.09
C ARG A 52 2.01 16.05 10.95
N GLY A 53 1.96 16.19 12.28
CA GLY A 53 1.87 15.03 13.18
C GLY A 53 0.64 14.16 12.93
N ALA A 54 -0.54 14.77 12.83
CA ALA A 54 -1.78 14.06 12.54
C ALA A 54 -1.77 13.41 11.13
N LEU A 55 -1.20 14.10 10.14
CA LEU A 55 -1.07 13.60 8.77
C LEU A 55 -0.18 12.35 8.72
N LEU A 56 1.00 12.40 9.33
CA LEU A 56 1.94 11.28 9.34
C LEU A 56 1.37 10.06 10.07
N LEU A 57 0.65 10.27 11.18
CA LEU A 57 -0.05 9.19 11.88
C LEU A 57 -1.11 8.55 10.98
N SER A 58 -1.89 9.37 10.25
CA SER A 58 -2.90 8.89 9.30
C SER A 58 -2.26 8.10 8.15
N PHE A 59 -1.13 8.58 7.64
CA PHE A 59 -0.37 7.89 6.59
C PHE A 59 0.16 6.53 7.04
N ALA A 60 0.68 6.42 8.27
CA ALA A 60 1.14 5.15 8.81
C ALA A 60 0.02 4.09 8.85
N PHE A 61 -1.21 4.48 9.24
CA PHE A 61 -2.35 3.57 9.23
C PHE A 61 -2.76 3.18 7.80
N MET A 62 -2.79 4.13 6.86
CA MET A 62 -3.11 3.83 5.46
C MET A 62 -2.08 2.90 4.82
N GLU A 63 -0.79 3.11 5.09
CA GLU A 63 0.28 2.26 4.54
C GLU A 63 0.24 0.83 5.05
N SER A 64 -0.27 0.59 6.27
CA SER A 64 -0.37 -0.78 6.80
C SER A 64 -1.17 -1.71 5.87
N LEU A 65 -2.20 -1.17 5.19
CA LEU A 65 -3.01 -1.91 4.22
C LEU A 65 -2.23 -2.22 2.94
N THR A 66 -1.44 -1.26 2.43
CA THR A 66 -0.52 -1.48 1.30
C THR A 66 0.47 -2.59 1.63
N ILE A 67 1.03 -2.55 2.84
CA ILE A 67 2.02 -3.52 3.31
C ILE A 67 1.42 -4.92 3.38
N TYR A 68 0.15 -5.09 3.76
CA TYR A 68 -0.48 -6.41 3.70
C TYR A 68 -0.53 -6.97 2.28
N GLY A 69 -0.87 -6.15 1.28
CA GLY A 69 -0.81 -6.55 -0.13
C GLY A 69 0.61 -6.92 -0.60
N LEU A 70 1.61 -6.16 -0.13
CA LEU A 70 3.03 -6.45 -0.40
C LEU A 70 3.46 -7.78 0.23
N VAL A 71 3.11 -8.02 1.49
CA VAL A 71 3.46 -9.26 2.21
C VAL A 71 2.88 -10.47 1.48
N VAL A 72 1.61 -10.42 1.06
CA VAL A 72 0.99 -11.50 0.29
C VAL A 72 1.73 -11.72 -1.04
N ALA A 73 2.06 -10.65 -1.76
CA ALA A 73 2.81 -10.75 -3.01
C ALA A 73 4.19 -11.40 -2.80
N LEU A 74 4.92 -11.00 -1.74
CA LEU A 74 6.22 -11.58 -1.41
C LEU A 74 6.12 -13.06 -1.02
N VAL A 75 5.11 -13.44 -0.24
CA VAL A 75 4.88 -14.84 0.13
C VAL A 75 4.62 -15.69 -1.11
N VAL A 76 3.74 -15.24 -2.01
CA VAL A 76 3.40 -15.98 -3.23
C VAL A 76 4.59 -16.09 -4.21
N LEU A 77 5.52 -15.14 -4.20
CA LEU A 77 6.70 -15.16 -5.07
C LEU A 77 7.88 -15.94 -4.49
N PHE A 78 8.13 -15.83 -3.18
CA PHE A 78 9.37 -16.31 -2.56
C PHE A 78 9.17 -17.44 -1.54
N ALA A 79 7.95 -17.64 -1.06
CA ALA A 79 7.60 -18.66 -0.06
C ALA A 79 6.28 -19.34 -0.45
N ASN A 80 6.15 -19.70 -1.73
CA ASN A 80 4.90 -20.14 -2.31
C ASN A 80 4.47 -21.52 -1.72
N PRO A 81 3.34 -21.60 -1.01
CA PRO A 81 2.90 -22.84 -0.38
C PRO A 81 2.37 -23.88 -1.38
N PHE A 82 2.23 -23.52 -2.67
CA PHE A 82 1.71 -24.40 -3.72
C PHE A 82 2.81 -25.06 -4.57
N THR A 83 4.08 -24.71 -4.35
CA THR A 83 5.23 -25.25 -5.11
C THR A 83 6.11 -26.20 -4.31
N SER A 84 5.82 -26.38 -3.01
CA SER A 84 6.51 -27.32 -2.10
C SER A 84 6.02 -28.75 -2.27
#